data_AF-A0A518JU58-F1
#
_entry.id   AF-A0A518JU58-F1
#
_cell.length_a   1.000
_cell.length_b   1.000
_cell.length_c   1.000
_cell.angle_alpha   90.00
_cell.angle_beta   90.00
_cell.angle_gamma   90.00
#
_symmetry.space_group_name_H-M   'P 1'
#
loop_
_entity.id
_entity.type
_entity.pdbx_description
1 polymer ?
#
loop_
_entity_poly.entity_id
_entity_poly.type
_entity_poly.pdbx_seq_one_letter_code
_entity_poly.pdbx_strand_id
1 'polypeptide(L)'
;MDSSQPNNPLHGITLKAILEYLVAEYGWERLGDRIQIGCFQNDPSISSSLKFLRKTDWARTKVERLYVNSISYDQRKGKKSVAAPSAPKPTESVWDRARRG
;
A
#
# COMPACT_ATOMS: atom_id res chain seq x y z
N MET A 1 -0.72 -8.70 -34.99
CA MET A 1 -0.56 -7.70 -33.92
C MET A 1 -1.60 -8.03 -32.87
N ASP A 2 -1.16 -8.73 -31.82
CA ASP A 2 -2.06 -9.37 -30.85
C ASP A 2 -2.11 -8.56 -29.54
N SER A 3 -3.32 -8.44 -29.01
CA SER A 3 -3.80 -7.41 -28.11
C SER A 3 -3.10 -7.37 -26.75
N SER A 4 -2.28 -6.34 -26.52
CA SER A 4 -1.70 -6.04 -25.21
C SER A 4 -2.79 -5.59 -24.23
N GLN A 5 -3.24 -6.51 -23.37
CA GLN A 5 -4.00 -6.20 -22.16
C GLN A 5 -3.16 -6.63 -20.94
N PRO A 6 -2.18 -5.85 -20.48
CA PRO A 6 -1.24 -6.25 -19.42
C PRO A 6 -1.68 -5.76 -18.03
N ASN A 7 -2.98 -5.79 -17.71
CA ASN A 7 -3.53 -5.11 -16.53
C ASN A 7 -4.33 -6.02 -15.59
N ASN A 8 -3.89 -7.27 -15.41
CA ASN A 8 -4.29 -8.08 -14.25
C ASN A 8 -3.17 -7.97 -13.16
N PRO A 9 -3.25 -6.99 -12.24
CA PRO A 9 -2.15 -6.65 -11.31
C PRO A 9 -1.89 -7.70 -10.22
N LEU A 10 -2.58 -8.85 -10.24
CA LEU A 10 -2.50 -9.90 -9.22
C LEU A 10 -1.90 -11.23 -9.72
N HIS A 11 -1.61 -11.37 -11.02
CA HIS A 11 -1.08 -12.63 -11.55
C HIS A 11 0.45 -12.65 -11.47
N GLY A 12 1.02 -13.29 -10.45
CA GLY A 12 2.48 -13.49 -10.30
C GLY A 12 3.15 -12.69 -9.18
N ILE A 13 2.40 -12.20 -8.19
CA ILE A 13 3.00 -11.45 -7.09
C ILE A 13 3.87 -12.39 -6.23
N THR A 14 5.17 -12.12 -6.22
CA THR A 14 6.14 -12.87 -5.43
C THR A 14 6.12 -12.40 -3.98
N LEU A 15 6.60 -13.24 -3.06
CA LEU A 15 6.80 -12.86 -1.65
C LEU A 15 7.66 -11.58 -1.51
N LYS A 16 8.60 -11.38 -2.45
CA LYS A 16 9.38 -10.15 -2.54
C LYS A 16 8.49 -8.93 -2.81
N ALA A 17 7.66 -8.99 -3.85
CA ALA A 17 6.77 -7.89 -4.20
C ALA A 17 5.75 -7.58 -3.08
N ILE A 18 5.24 -8.62 -2.40
CA ILE A 18 4.38 -8.45 -1.22
C ILE A 18 5.10 -7.66 -0.14
N LEU A 19 6.33 -8.05 0.18
CA LEU A 19 7.12 -7.38 1.22
C LEU A 19 7.47 -5.94 0.83
N GLU A 20 7.89 -5.71 -0.41
CA GLU A 20 8.20 -4.37 -0.93
C GLU A 20 6.99 -3.44 -0.84
N TYR A 21 5.80 -3.92 -1.19
CA TYR A 21 4.55 -3.15 -1.05
C TYR A 21 4.26 -2.81 0.41
N LEU A 22 4.35 -3.79 1.31
CA LEU A 22 4.07 -3.57 2.73
C LEU A 22 5.07 -2.59 3.36
N VAL A 23 6.34 -2.68 3.01
CA VAL A 23 7.38 -1.74 3.46
C VAL A 23 7.13 -0.35 2.90
N ALA A 24 6.70 -0.22 1.64
CA ALA A 24 6.36 1.08 1.05
C ALA A 24 5.14 1.74 1.71
N GLU A 25 4.11 0.96 2.07
CA GLU A 25 2.88 1.47 2.68
C GLU A 25 3.04 1.79 4.18
N TYR A 26 3.73 0.92 4.93
CA TYR A 26 3.78 1.02 6.39
C TYR A 26 5.15 1.40 6.96
N GLY A 27 6.24 1.08 6.26
CA GLY A 27 7.60 1.16 6.77
C GLY A 27 7.96 0.00 7.72
N TRP A 28 9.27 -0.14 7.99
CA TRP A 28 9.81 -1.25 8.79
C TRP A 28 9.38 -1.25 10.25
N GLU A 29 9.32 -0.08 10.90
CA GLU A 29 8.90 0.03 12.30
C GLU A 29 7.50 -0.54 12.51
N ARG A 30 6.52 -0.06 11.72
CA ARG A 30 5.14 -0.52 11.79
C ARG A 30 4.98 -1.98 11.39
N LEU A 31 5.79 -2.49 10.46
CA LEU A 31 5.80 -3.92 10.15
C LEU A 31 6.29 -4.74 11.35
N GLY A 32 7.33 -4.28 12.05
CA GLY A 32 7.85 -4.91 13.26
C GLY A 32 6.84 -4.92 14.41
N ASP A 33 6.06 -3.86 14.56
CA ASP A 33 4.97 -3.80 15.55
C ASP A 33 3.83 -4.79 15.22
N ARG A 34 3.44 -4.87 13.95
CA ARG A 34 2.35 -5.76 13.51
C ARG A 34 2.78 -7.22 13.48
N ILE A 35 4.03 -7.46 13.08
CA ILE A 35 4.63 -8.78 12.98
C ILE A 35 5.90 -8.73 13.83
N GLN A 36 5.78 -9.19 15.06
CA GLN A 36 6.88 -9.26 16.03
C GLN A 36 7.94 -10.28 15.58
N ILE A 37 8.69 -9.94 14.54
CA ILE A 37 9.84 -10.69 14.04
C ILE A 37 11.06 -9.79 14.11
N GLY A 38 12.09 -10.28 14.80
CA GLY A 38 13.31 -9.51 15.05
C GLY A 38 14.04 -9.05 13.79
N CYS A 39 13.77 -9.69 12.64
CA CYS A 39 14.32 -9.28 11.34
C CYS A 39 13.95 -7.84 10.98
N PHE A 40 12.73 -7.38 11.26
CA PHE A 40 12.29 -6.03 10.88
C PHE A 40 12.82 -4.93 11.81
N GLN A 41 13.29 -5.31 13.00
CA GLN A 41 13.80 -4.36 14.00
C GLN A 41 15.33 -4.29 14.01
N ASN A 42 16.02 -5.42 13.79
CA ASN A 42 17.47 -5.49 13.91
C ASN A 42 18.21 -5.37 12.57
N ASP A 43 17.63 -5.87 11.47
CA ASP A 43 18.24 -5.82 10.14
C ASP A 43 17.15 -5.61 9.07
N PRO A 44 16.53 -4.41 9.03
CA PRO A 44 15.42 -4.10 8.14
C PRO A 44 15.89 -4.03 6.67
N SER A 45 15.97 -5.20 6.04
CA SER A 45 16.37 -5.35 4.64
C SER A 45 15.48 -6.38 3.95
N ILE A 46 15.15 -6.12 2.68
CA ILE A 46 14.34 -7.01 1.84
C ILE A 46 14.99 -8.40 1.73
N SER A 47 16.30 -8.47 1.49
CA SER A 47 17.01 -9.74 1.31
C SER A 47 17.07 -10.57 2.60
N SER A 48 17.34 -9.92 3.73
CA SER A 48 17.40 -10.55 5.06
C SER A 48 16.03 -11.08 5.47
N SER A 49 14.99 -10.26 5.27
CA SER A 49 13.59 -10.62 5.49
C SER A 49 13.15 -11.79 4.63
N LEU A 50 13.46 -11.81 3.34
CA LEU A 50 13.11 -12.93 2.46
C LEU A 50 13.79 -14.23 2.88
N LYS A 51 15.05 -14.17 3.29
CA LYS A 51 15.77 -15.34 3.82
C LYS A 51 15.12 -15.85 5.10
N PHE A 52 14.66 -14.96 5.98
CA PHE A 52 13.94 -15.32 7.20
C PHE A 52 12.56 -15.93 6.91
N LEU A 53 11.77 -15.27 6.05
CA LEU A 53 10.42 -15.72 5.66
C LEU A 53 10.45 -17.05 4.88
N ARG A 54 11.55 -17.38 4.20
CA ARG A 54 11.77 -18.71 3.60
C ARG A 54 11.97 -19.81 4.62
N LYS A 55 12.61 -19.50 5.76
CA LYS A 55 12.87 -20.47 6.84
C LYS A 55 11.70 -20.59 7.83
N THR A 56 10.86 -19.56 7.92
CA THR A 56 9.83 -19.42 8.95
C THR A 56 8.46 -19.29 8.32
N ASP A 57 7.79 -20.41 8.05
CA ASP A 57 6.53 -20.42 7.30
C ASP A 57 5.41 -19.66 8.01
N TRP A 58 5.28 -19.74 9.33
CA TRP A 58 4.26 -18.97 10.08
C TRP A 58 4.42 -17.46 9.89
N ALA A 59 5.65 -16.97 9.73
CA ALA A 59 5.94 -15.55 9.51
C ALA A 59 5.54 -15.15 8.09
N ARG A 60 5.81 -16.00 7.09
CA ARG A 60 5.35 -15.82 5.71
C ARG A 60 3.83 -15.66 5.67
N THR A 61 3.09 -16.56 6.30
CA THR A 61 1.63 -16.50 6.34
C THR A 61 1.11 -15.21 6.99
N LYS A 62 1.78 -14.68 8.02
CA LYS A 62 1.41 -13.38 8.62
C LYS A 62 1.61 -12.22 7.65
N VAL A 63 2.73 -12.19 6.92
CA VAL A 63 3.03 -11.16 5.92
C VAL A 63 2.00 -11.21 4.79
N GLU A 64 1.68 -12.39 4.27
CA GLU A 64 0.68 -12.58 3.22
C GLU A 64 -0.71 -12.13 3.68
N ARG A 65 -1.14 -12.48 4.90
CA ARG A 65 -2.41 -12.01 5.47
C ARG A 65 -2.45 -10.49 5.60
N LEU A 66 -1.36 -9.87 6.03
CA LEU A 66 -1.28 -8.41 6.15
C LEU A 66 -1.40 -7.73 4.78
N TYR A 67 -0.80 -8.32 3.75
CA TYR A 67 -0.91 -7.86 2.38
C TYR A 67 -2.35 -7.91 1.87
N VAL A 68 -3.04 -9.04 2.03
CA VAL A 68 -4.45 -9.19 1.63
C VAL A 68 -5.34 -8.17 2.32
N ASN A 69 -5.11 -7.90 3.60
CA ASN A 69 -5.85 -6.88 4.34
C ASN A 69 -5.60 -5.47 3.76
N SER A 70 -4.34 -5.16 3.44
CA SER A 70 -3.94 -3.85 2.90
C SER A 70 -4.53 -3.58 1.52
N ILE A 71 -4.46 -4.56 0.60
CA ILE A 71 -5.09 -4.41 -0.73
C ILE A 71 -6.61 -4.32 -0.65
N SER A 72 -7.25 -5.00 0.31
CA SER A 72 -8.70 -4.91 0.55
C SER A 72 -9.11 -3.56 1.13
N TYR A 73 -8.22 -2.90 1.87
CA TYR A 73 -8.41 -1.54 2.33
C TYR A 73 -8.30 -0.54 1.17
N ASP A 74 -7.30 -0.70 0.30
CA ASP A 74 -7.11 0.16 -0.87
C ASP A 74 -8.29 0.08 -1.86
N GLN A 75 -8.77 -1.12 -2.17
CA GLN A 75 -9.95 -1.31 -3.04
C GLN A 75 -11.22 -0.65 -2.47
N ARG A 76 -11.38 -0.62 -1.15
CA ARG A 76 -12.48 0.10 -0.50
C ARG A 76 -12.28 1.62 -0.52
N LYS A 77 -11.04 2.09 -0.40
CA LYS A 77 -10.69 3.51 -0.49
C LYS A 77 -10.95 4.03 -1.91
N GLY A 78 -10.60 3.26 -2.94
CA GLY A 78 -10.88 3.57 -4.34
C GLY A 78 -12.38 3.63 -4.71
N LYS A 79 -13.24 2.87 -4.02
CA LYS A 79 -14.72 2.98 -4.18
C LYS A 79 -15.33 4.16 -3.44
N LYS A 80 -14.72 4.65 -2.36
CA LYS A 80 -15.22 5.82 -1.61
C LYS A 80 -14.91 7.16 -2.28
N SER A 81 -13.91 7.24 -3.16
CA SER A 81 -13.58 8.47 -3.89
C SER A 81 -14.50 8.75 -5.10
N VAL A 82 -15.41 7.83 -5.46
CA VAL A 82 -16.37 8.03 -6.57
C VAL A 82 -17.81 8.30 -6.08
N ALA A 83 -18.07 8.25 -4.77
CA ALA A 83 -19.40 8.50 -4.22
C ALA A 83 -19.36 9.22 -2.86
N ALA A 84 -19.11 10.55 -2.90
CA ALA A 84 -19.74 11.57 -2.05
C ALA A 84 -19.16 12.97 -2.35
N PRO A 85 -19.96 13.92 -2.88
CA PRO A 85 -19.64 15.34 -2.86
C PRO A 85 -20.02 15.91 -1.49
N SER A 86 -19.05 16.16 -0.61
CA SER A 86 -19.31 16.86 0.65
C SER A 86 -18.08 17.65 1.11
N ALA A 87 -17.94 18.86 0.57
CA ALA A 87 -17.95 20.12 1.31
C ALA A 87 -17.16 21.21 0.55
N PRO A 88 -17.73 22.40 0.34
CA PRO A 88 -17.07 23.50 -0.34
C PRO A 88 -16.01 24.11 0.57
N LYS A 89 -14.79 24.29 0.05
CA LYS A 89 -13.80 25.15 0.67
C LYS A 89 -14.12 26.59 0.24
N PRO A 90 -14.45 27.53 1.13
CA PRO A 90 -14.56 28.93 0.76
C PRO A 90 -13.14 29.46 0.68
N THR A 91 -12.57 29.46 -0.51
CA THR A 91 -11.41 30.29 -0.80
C THR A 91 -11.90 31.35 -1.75
N GLU A 92 -12.28 32.50 -1.19
CA GLU A 92 -12.44 33.73 -1.96
C GLU A 92 -11.22 33.89 -2.87
N SER A 93 -11.46 33.77 -4.16
CA SER A 93 -10.44 33.99 -5.16
C SER A 93 -10.28 35.49 -5.32
N VAL A 94 -9.07 35.97 -5.10
CA VAL A 94 -8.60 37.36 -5.34
C VAL A 94 -8.86 37.82 -6.79
N TRP A 95 -9.27 36.91 -7.69
CA TRP A 95 -9.62 37.17 -9.09
C TRP A 95 -11.04 37.72 -9.30
N ASP A 96 -11.91 37.76 -8.28
CA ASP A 96 -13.30 38.24 -8.40
C ASP A 96 -13.45 39.78 -8.27
N ARG A 97 -12.38 40.50 -7.89
CA ARG A 97 -12.43 41.96 -7.64
C ARG A 97 -12.25 42.84 -8.88
N ALA A 98 -11.96 42.29 -10.07
CA ALA A 98 -11.63 43.08 -11.27
C ALA A 98 -12.80 43.33 -12.25
N ARG A 99 -14.05 42.99 -11.91
CA ARG A 99 -15.24 43.19 -12.79
C ARG A 99 -16.26 44.19 -12.26
N ARG A 100 -15.85 45.10 -11.38
CA ARG A 100 -16.59 46.34 -11.07
C ARG A 100 -15.64 47.52 -11.18
N GLY A 101 -15.67 48.13 -12.36
CA GLY A 101 -15.07 49.39 -12.74
C GLY A 101 -15.71 49.79 -14.06
#